data_AF-A0A0C1JJY0-F1
#
_entry.id   AF-A0A0C1JJY0-F1
#
_cell.length_a   1.000
_cell.length_b   1.000
_cell.length_c   1.000
_cell.angle_alpha   90.00
_cell.angle_beta   90.00
_cell.angle_gamma   90.00
#
_symmetry.space_group_name_H-M   'P 1'
#
loop_
_entity.id
_entity.type
_entity.pdbx_description
1 polymer ?
#
loop_
_entity_poly.entity_id
_entity_poly.type
_entity_poly.pdbx_seq_one_letter_code
_entity_poly.pdbx_strand_id
1 'polypeptide(L)' 'MNEYNNERTYTGKHCFGKTPLQAFLDAKHLAQEKMLDKLQLTEIVSAR' A
#
# COMPACT_ATOMS: atom_id res chain seq x y z
N MET A 1 -19.33 -7.03 -2.35
CA MET A 1 -18.08 -6.23 -2.39
C MET A 1 -17.60 -5.84 -0.99
N ASN A 2 -18.49 -5.35 -0.11
CA ASN A 2 -18.12 -4.99 1.26
C ASN A 2 -17.53 -6.16 2.07
N GLU A 3 -18.23 -7.29 2.07
CA GLU A 3 -17.81 -8.51 2.77
C GLU A 3 -16.39 -8.94 2.39
N TYR A 4 -16.09 -9.02 1.10
CA TYR A 4 -14.76 -9.39 0.63
C TYR A 4 -13.68 -8.45 1.18
N ASN A 5 -13.88 -7.13 1.05
CA ASN A 5 -12.85 -6.16 1.39
C ASN A 5 -12.66 -5.97 2.91
N ASN A 6 -13.75 -6.05 3.67
CA ASN A 6 -13.80 -5.59 5.06
C ASN A 6 -13.99 -6.72 6.08
N GLU A 7 -14.56 -7.86 5.69
CA GLU A 7 -14.97 -8.92 6.63
C GLU A 7 -14.18 -10.22 6.40
N ARG A 8 -13.87 -10.53 5.14
CA ARG A 8 -13.11 -11.72 4.78
C ARG A 8 -11.63 -11.52 5.05
N THR A 9 -11.04 -12.38 5.86
CA THR A 9 -9.59 -12.41 6.07
C THR A 9 -8.91 -13.25 4.99
N TYR A 10 -7.70 -12.87 4.60
CA TYR A 10 -6.91 -13.66 3.65
C TYR A 10 -6.37 -14.93 4.32
N THR A 11 -6.53 -16.07 3.66
CA THR A 11 -6.05 -17.38 4.11
C THR A 11 -4.66 -17.65 3.54
N GLY A 12 -3.62 -17.10 4.17
CA GLY A 12 -2.23 -17.35 3.79
C GLY A 12 -1.30 -17.22 4.99
N LYS A 13 -0.19 -17.97 5.00
CA LYS A 13 0.79 -17.99 6.10
C LYS A 13 1.27 -16.60 6.50
N HIS A 14 1.42 -15.71 5.52
CA HIS A 14 1.89 -14.33 5.70
C HIS A 14 0.76 -13.29 5.63
N CYS A 15 -0.49 -13.74 5.63
CA CYS A 15 -1.65 -12.86 5.60
C CYS A 15 -2.08 -12.43 7.01
N PHE A 16 -1.63 -13.14 8.04
CA PHE A 16 -1.78 -12.79 9.46
C PHE A 16 -3.23 -12.44 9.88
N GLY A 17 -4.23 -13.05 9.23
CA GLY A 17 -5.63 -12.77 9.52
C GLY A 17 -6.11 -11.37 9.10
N LYS A 18 -5.35 -10.64 8.28
CA LYS A 18 -5.75 -9.31 7.78
C LYS A 18 -6.80 -9.44 6.68
N THR A 19 -7.69 -8.45 6.62
CA THR A 19 -8.65 -8.27 5.52
C THR A 19 -7.95 -7.66 4.30
N PRO A 20 -8.52 -7.77 3.09
CA PRO A 20 -8.01 -7.10 1.90
C PRO A 20 -7.75 -5.61 2.11
N LEU A 21 -8.69 -4.89 2.73
CA LEU A 21 -8.54 -3.47 2.95
C LEU A 21 -7.41 -3.17 3.93
N GLN A 22 -7.29 -3.94 5.02
CA GLN A 22 -6.21 -3.75 5.99
C GLN A 22 -4.84 -3.96 5.33
N ALA A 23 -4.68 -5.05 4.56
CA ALA A 23 -3.44 -5.33 3.85
C ALA A 23 -3.08 -4.23 2.83
N PHE A 24 -4.09 -3.69 2.12
CA PHE A 24 -3.90 -2.58 1.19
C PHE A 24 -3.44 -1.31 1.91
N LEU A 25 -4.07 -0.94 3.02
CA LEU A 25 -3.70 0.25 3.79
C LEU A 25 -2.29 0.13 4.38
N ASP A 26 -1.94 -1.05 4.90
CA ASP A 26 -0.60 -1.32 5.43
C ASP A 26 0.48 -1.15 4.35
N ALA A 27 0.22 -1.61 3.12
CA ALA A 27 1.16 -1.53 2.00
C ALA A 27 1.14 -0.18 1.25
N LYS A 28 0.19 0.72 1.56
CA LYS A 28 -0.01 1.98 0.83
C LYS A 28 1.26 2.84 0.74
N HIS A 29 2.00 2.93 1.85
CA HIS A 29 3.23 3.73 1.92
C HIS A 29 4.30 3.24 0.93
N LEU A 30 4.42 1.93 0.72
CA LEU A 30 5.37 1.34 -0.23
C LEU A 30 5.11 1.85 -1.65
N ALA A 31 3.84 1.93 -2.06
CA ALA A 31 3.49 2.46 -3.38
C ALA A 31 3.84 3.94 -3.52
N GLN A 32 3.74 4.72 -2.43
CA GLN A 32 4.13 6.13 -2.42
C GLN A 32 5.66 6.28 -2.51
N GLU A 33 6.42 5.50 -1.75
CA GLU A 33 7.88 5.49 -1.75
C GLU A 33 8.49 5.02 -3.08
N LYS A 34 7.78 4.16 -3.82
CA LYS A 34 8.26 3.60 -5.10
C LYS A 34 7.70 4.34 -6.33
N MET A 35 7.07 5.50 -6.13
CA MET A 35 6.52 6.30 -7.23
C MET A 35 7.62 7.13 -7.89
N LEU A 36 8.29 6.55 -8.90
CA LEU A 36 9.46 7.12 -9.57
C LEU A 36 9.23 8.54 -10.10
N ASP A 37 8.06 8.80 -10.71
CA ASP A 37 7.71 10.13 -11.25
C ASP A 37 7.72 11.22 -10.16
N LYS A 38 7.34 10.87 -8.92
CA LYS A 38 7.37 11.80 -7.78
C LYS A 38 8.77 11.96 -7.20
N LEU A 39 9.55 10.89 -7.15
CA LEU A 39 10.93 10.91 -6.64
C LEU A 39 11.81 11.85 -7.48
N GLN A 40 11.68 11.76 -8.82
CA GLN A 40 12.43 12.63 -9.73
C GLN A 40 12.08 14.11 -9.54
N LEU A 41 10.80 14.42 -9.30
CA LEU A 41 10.36 15.79 -9.05
C LEU A 41 10.93 16.34 -7.73
N THR A 42 10.94 15.54 -6.66
CA THR A 42 11.48 15.97 -5.37
C THR A 42 12.98 16.24 -5.42
N GLU A 43 13.76 15.44 -6.16
CA GLU A 43 15.20 15.70 -6.33
C GLU A 43 15.46 17.01 -7.08
N ILE A 44 14.68 17.28 -8.14
CA ILE A 44 14.80 18.51 -8.92
C ILE A 44 14.39 19.74 -8.11
N VAL A 45 13.34 19.63 -7.29
CA VAL A 45 12.89 20.74 -6.44
C VAL A 45 13.84 20.97 -5.26
N SER A 46 14.43 19.93 -4.68
CA SER A 46 15.39 20.06 -3.58
C SER A 46 16.78 20.52 -4.02
N ALA A 47 17.13 20.34 -5.28
CA ALA A 47 18.40 20.79 -5.86
C ALA A 47 18.36 22.23 -6.41
N ARG A 48 17.20 22.89 -6.33
CA ARG A 48 16.98 24.30 -6.69
C ARG A 48 16.82 25.14 -5.43
#